data_AF-A0A1E4RFQ9-F1
#
_entry.id   AF-A0A1E4RFQ9-F1
#
_cell.length_a   1.000
_cell.length_b   1.000
_cell.length_c   1.000
_cell.angle_alpha   90.00
_cell.angle_beta   90.00
_cell.angle_gamma   90.00
#
_symmetry.space_group_name_H-M   'P 1'
#
loop_
_entity.id
_entity.type
_entity.pdbx_description
1 polymer ?
#
loop_
_entity_poly.entity_id
_entity_poly.type
_entity_poly.pdbx_seq_one_letter_code
_entity_poly.pdbx_strand_id
1 'polypeptide(L)'
;MIQPAFATREERQQNLNTQMWHAAAIGLLRGSLIALVSGYYFNYRYNYAHNTKFFKTPYKVLYFVTWNIVGIIFTTDNAKIRLGRQMAMEEDLRRNLYVQEELDNWGKPNK
;
A
#
# COMPACT_ATOMS: atom_id res chain seq x y z
N MET A 1 -13.24 -7.50 0.76
CA MET A 1 -13.38 -8.77 1.48
C MET A 1 -13.66 -8.41 2.92
N ILE A 2 -14.86 -8.70 3.41
CA ILE A 2 -15.31 -8.36 4.77
C ILE A 2 -14.68 -9.40 5.71
N GLN A 3 -13.96 -8.95 6.74
CA GLN A 3 -13.30 -9.84 7.69
C GLN A 3 -14.38 -10.63 8.48
N PRO A 4 -14.26 -11.95 8.62
CA PRO A 4 -15.06 -12.67 9.58
C PRO A 4 -14.65 -12.24 10.98
N ALA A 5 -15.63 -11.97 11.85
CA ALA A 5 -15.44 -11.49 13.21
C ALA A 5 -14.57 -12.41 14.12
N PHE A 6 -14.18 -13.60 13.62
CA PHE A 6 -13.49 -14.67 14.34
C PHE A 6 -12.18 -15.14 13.69
N ALA A 7 -11.55 -14.35 12.80
CA ALA A 7 -10.22 -14.69 12.29
C ALA A 7 -9.17 -14.65 13.42
N THR A 8 -8.33 -15.69 13.53
CA THR A 8 -7.24 -15.71 14.53
C THR A 8 -6.24 -14.58 14.24
N ARG A 9 -5.47 -14.15 15.27
CA ARG A 9 -4.47 -13.07 15.10
C ARG A 9 -3.52 -13.34 13.94
N GLU A 10 -3.18 -14.62 13.72
CA GLU A 10 -2.31 -15.07 12.63
C GLU A 10 -2.95 -14.89 11.25
N GLU A 11 -4.22 -15.27 11.06
CA GLU A 11 -4.95 -15.07 9.80
C GLU A 11 -5.08 -13.58 9.47
N ARG A 12 -5.30 -12.73 10.48
CA ARG A 12 -5.34 -11.27 10.29
C ARG A 12 -3.99 -10.74 9.83
N GLN A 13 -2.90 -11.20 10.44
CA GLN A 13 -1.54 -10.85 10.03
C GLN A 13 -1.20 -11.30 8.61
N GLN A 14 -1.57 -12.52 8.23
CA GLN A 14 -1.37 -13.03 6.88
C GLN A 14 -2.14 -12.22 5.84
N ASN A 15 -3.40 -11.86 6.12
CA ASN A 15 -4.20 -11.03 5.24
C ASN A 15 -3.63 -9.61 5.07
N LEU A 16 -3.12 -9.03 6.16
CA LEU A 16 -2.42 -7.73 6.10
C LEU A 16 -1.14 -7.85 5.27
N ASN A 17 -0.36 -8.92 5.46
CA ASN A 17 0.86 -9.16 4.71
C ASN A 17 0.59 -9.32 3.21
N THR A 18 -0.42 -10.10 2.83
CA THR A 18 -0.84 -10.26 1.42
C THR A 18 -1.26 -8.93 0.79
N GLN A 19 -1.99 -8.10 1.53
CA GLN A 19 -2.36 -6.76 1.05
C GLN A 19 -1.14 -5.84 0.89
N MET A 20 -0.17 -5.92 1.79
CA MET A 20 1.08 -5.18 1.67
C MET A 20 1.92 -5.65 0.48
N TRP A 21 2.02 -6.96 0.25
CA TRP A 21 2.67 -7.53 -0.94
C TRP A 21 2.01 -7.06 -2.23
N HIS A 22 0.68 -7.03 -2.26
CA HIS A 22 -0.04 -6.53 -3.43
C HIS A 22 0.19 -5.03 -3.65
N ALA A 23 0.20 -4.23 -2.58
CA ALA A 23 0.54 -2.81 -2.64
C ALA A 23 2.00 -2.57 -3.07
N ALA A 24 2.93 -3.42 -2.63
CA ALA A 24 4.32 -3.39 -3.05
C ALA A 24 4.47 -3.71 -4.54
N ALA A 25 3.76 -4.73 -5.04
CA ALA A 25 3.76 -5.07 -6.48
C ALA A 25 3.22 -3.90 -7.33
N ILE A 26 2.14 -3.25 -6.89
CA ILE A 26 1.60 -2.05 -7.55
C ILE A 26 2.62 -0.90 -7.50
N GLY A 27 3.31 -0.73 -6.38
CA GLY A 27 4.36 0.29 -6.22
C GLY A 27 5.55 0.07 -7.13
N LEU A 28 5.98 -1.18 -7.28
CA LEU A 28 7.04 -1.58 -8.20
C LEU A 28 6.65 -1.26 -9.64
N LEU A 29 5.44 -1.61 -10.08
CA LEU A 29 4.96 -1.28 -11.42
C LEU A 29 4.92 0.23 -11.67
N ARG A 30 4.42 1.02 -10.71
CA ARG A 30 4.40 2.48 -10.80
C ARG A 30 5.80 3.08 -10.84
N GLY A 31 6.68 2.62 -9.95
CA GLY A 31 8.08 3.02 -9.91
C GLY A 31 8.84 2.66 -11.20
N SER A 32 8.58 1.48 -11.76
CA SER A 32 9.12 1.04 -13.06
C SER A 32 8.68 1.95 -14.19
N LEU A 33 7.40 2.30 -14.26
CA LEU A 33 6.87 3.23 -15.26
C LEU A 33 7.55 4.60 -15.18
N ILE A 34 7.66 5.17 -13.97
CA ILE A 34 8.32 6.46 -13.77
C ILE A 34 9.80 6.37 -14.15
N ALA A 35 10.48 5.30 -13.75
CA ALA A 35 11.88 5.07 -14.09
C ALA A 35 12.11 4.94 -15.60
N LEU A 36 11.23 4.25 -16.31
CA LEU A 36 11.29 4.08 -17.77
C LEU A 36 11.02 5.39 -18.50
N VAL A 37 9.95 6.11 -18.15
CA VAL A 37 9.59 7.37 -18.81
C VAL A 37 10.64 8.45 -18.54
N SER A 38 11.02 8.64 -17.28
CA SER A 38 12.05 9.62 -16.92
C SER A 38 13.43 9.20 -17.43
N GLY A 39 13.78 7.92 -17.35
CA GLY A 39 15.04 7.38 -17.86
C GLY A 39 15.15 7.50 -19.39
N TYR A 40 14.07 7.29 -20.14
CA TYR A 40 14.03 7.51 -21.58
C TYR A 40 14.19 8.99 -21.93
N TYR A 41 13.49 9.88 -21.21
CA TYR A 41 13.64 11.33 -21.38
C TYR A 41 15.08 11.79 -21.13
N PHE A 42 15.68 11.33 -20.02
CA PHE A 42 17.07 11.65 -19.71
C PHE A 42 18.04 11.08 -20.74
N ASN A 43 17.82 9.85 -21.20
CA ASN A 43 18.63 9.25 -22.25
C ASN A 43 18.55 10.06 -23.54
N TYR A 44 17.35 10.50 -23.96
CA TYR A 44 17.16 11.36 -25.13
C TYR A 44 17.84 12.73 -24.96
N ARG A 45 17.65 13.40 -23.82
CA ARG A 45 18.23 14.73 -23.61
C ARG A 45 19.77 14.70 -23.52
N TYR A 46 20.34 13.69 -22.88
CA TYR A 46 21.78 13.64 -22.61
C TYR A 46 22.61 12.87 -23.64
N ASN A 47 22.05 11.97 -24.47
CA ASN A 47 22.79 11.38 -25.59
C ASN A 47 22.89 12.31 -26.81
N TYR A 48 21.94 13.23 -27.00
CA TYR A 48 21.96 14.18 -28.11
C TYR A 48 22.63 15.52 -27.75
N ALA A 49 22.93 15.76 -26.47
CA ALA A 49 23.70 16.92 -26.04
C ALA A 49 25.20 16.67 -26.16
N HIS A 50 25.96 17.73 -26.50
CA HIS A 50 27.40 17.71 -26.73
C HIS A 50 28.18 17.55 -25.41
N ASN A 51 28.04 16.42 -24.70
CA ASN A 51 29.02 15.96 -23.72
C ASN A 51 28.85 14.47 -23.33
N THR A 52 29.72 13.64 -23.90
CA THR A 52 30.36 12.45 -23.30
C THR A 52 29.58 11.59 -22.28
N LYS A 53 29.05 10.44 -22.72
CA LYS A 53 28.91 9.16 -21.96
C LYS A 53 28.49 9.20 -20.46
N PHE A 54 27.70 10.16 -19.99
CA PHE A 54 27.30 10.22 -18.57
C PHE A 54 26.33 9.11 -18.15
N PHE A 55 25.60 8.51 -19.10
CA PHE A 55 24.63 7.47 -18.81
C PHE A 55 25.23 6.05 -18.94
N LYS A 56 26.33 5.78 -18.21
CA LYS A 56 26.90 4.42 -18.15
C LYS A 56 25.85 3.45 -17.57
N THR A 57 25.81 2.23 -18.11
CA THR A 57 24.88 1.14 -17.74
C THR A 57 24.64 0.98 -16.23
N PRO A 58 25.65 1.03 -15.34
CA PRO A 58 25.41 0.92 -13.89
C PRO A 58 24.53 2.04 -13.32
N TYR A 59 24.66 3.28 -13.80
CA TYR A 59 23.82 4.40 -13.33
C TYR A 59 22.37 4.28 -13.83
N LYS A 60 22.14 3.68 -15.02
CA LYS A 60 20.79 3.32 -15.49
C LYS A 60 20.10 2.37 -14.52
N VAL A 61 20.83 1.33 -14.12
CA VAL A 61 20.31 0.28 -13.23
C VAL A 61 20.03 0.85 -11.85
N LEU A 62 20.96 1.61 -11.27
CA LEU A 62 20.75 2.24 -9.96
C LEU A 62 19.56 3.21 -9.99
N TYR A 63 19.46 4.06 -11.01
CA TYR A 63 18.33 4.97 -11.17
C TYR A 63 16.99 4.22 -11.25
N PHE A 64 16.95 3.11 -12.01
CA PHE A 64 15.77 2.26 -12.10
C PHE A 64 15.41 1.62 -10.75
N VAL A 65 16.40 1.07 -10.04
CA VAL A 65 16.20 0.45 -8.73
C VAL A 65 15.70 1.48 -7.70
N THR A 66 16.29 2.68 -7.65
CA THR A 66 15.88 3.74 -6.73
C THR A 66 14.41 4.12 -6.94
N TRP A 67 13.97 4.32 -8.18
CA TRP A 67 12.57 4.65 -8.47
C TRP A 67 11.60 3.53 -8.12
N ASN A 68 12.00 2.27 -8.25
CA ASN A 68 11.19 1.13 -7.80
C ASN A 68 11.06 1.10 -6.27
N ILE A 69 12.14 1.32 -5.54
CA ILE A 69 12.11 1.40 -4.07
C ILE A 69 11.19 2.53 -3.61
N VAL A 70 11.33 3.73 -4.19
CA VAL A 70 10.47 4.88 -3.90
C VAL A 70 9.00 4.56 -4.20
N GLY A 71 8.72 3.92 -5.33
CA GLY A 71 7.37 3.49 -5.71
C GLY A 71 6.75 2.53 -4.69
N ILE A 72 7.50 1.53 -4.23
CA ILE A 72 7.07 0.56 -3.21
C ILE A 72 6.79 1.26 -1.88
N ILE A 73 7.69 2.13 -1.40
CA ILE A 73 7.52 2.84 -0.14
C ILE A 73 6.25 3.70 -0.19
N PHE A 74 6.08 4.48 -1.25
CA PHE A 74 4.94 5.39 -1.38
C PHE A 74 3.59 4.66 -1.46
N THR A 75 3.50 3.55 -2.18
CA THR A 75 2.25 2.77 -2.21
C THR A 75 2.00 2.02 -0.91
N THR A 76 3.06 1.54 -0.25
CA THR A 76 2.95 0.86 1.04
C THR A 76 2.49 1.83 2.13
N ASP A 77 2.99 3.06 2.18
CA ASP A 77 2.55 4.06 3.15
C ASP A 77 1.10 4.46 2.93
N ASN A 78 0.68 4.64 1.67
CA ASN A 78 -0.73 4.87 1.35
C ASN A 78 -1.62 3.68 1.73
N ALA A 79 -1.15 2.44 1.53
CA ALA A 79 -1.87 1.24 1.94
C ALA A 79 -2.01 1.15 3.46
N LYS A 80 -0.94 1.46 4.22
CA LYS A 80 -0.98 1.53 5.69
C LYS A 80 -2.01 2.53 6.19
N ILE A 81 -2.04 3.74 5.61
CA ILE A 81 -3.02 4.77 5.99
C ILE A 81 -4.45 4.28 5.72
N ARG A 82 -4.68 3.66 4.56
CA ARG A 82 -6.01 3.13 4.21
C ARG A 82 -6.43 1.99 5.14
N LEU A 83 -5.52 1.07 5.45
CA LEU A 83 -5.77 -0.03 6.39
C LEU A 83 -6.05 0.49 7.80
N GLY A 84 -5.29 1.49 8.26
CA GLY A 84 -5.53 2.15 9.55
C GLY A 84 -6.93 2.76 9.64
N ARG A 85 -7.39 3.46 8.61
CA ARG A 85 -8.77 3.98 8.56
C ARG A 85 -9.82 2.87 8.54
N GLN A 86 -9.58 1.80 7.80
CA GLN A 86 -10.51 0.66 7.75
C GLN A 86 -10.62 -0.03 9.10
N MET A 87 -9.51 -0.21 9.81
CA MET A 87 -9.51 -0.79 11.16
C MET A 87 -10.21 0.12 12.17
N ALA A 88 -9.97 1.42 12.13
CA ALA A 88 -10.66 2.38 13.01
C ALA A 88 -12.19 2.36 12.77
N MET A 89 -12.60 2.36 11.50
CA MET A 89 -14.03 2.31 11.14
C MET A 89 -14.68 0.97 11.56
N GLU A 90 -13.96 -0.14 11.45
CA GLU A 90 -14.41 -1.46 11.91
C GLU A 90 -14.55 -1.52 13.44
N GLU A 91 -13.67 -0.86 14.18
CA GLU A 91 -13.72 -0.77 15.64
C GLU A 91 -14.90 0.09 16.12
N ASP A 92 -15.15 1.24 15.47
CA ASP A 92 -16.33 2.07 15.72
C ASP A 92 -17.63 1.32 15.39
N LEU A 93 -17.66 0.57 14.28
CA LEU A 93 -18.83 -0.24 13.91
C LEU A 93 -19.08 -1.35 14.95
N ARG A 94 -18.02 -2.01 15.41
CA ARG A 94 -18.11 -3.02 16.49
C ARG A 94 -18.63 -2.41 17.78
N ARG A 95 -18.08 -1.26 18.21
CA ARG A 95 -18.56 -0.55 19.39
C ARG A 95 -20.04 -0.22 19.29
N ASN A 96 -20.48 0.31 18.16
CA ASN A 96 -21.89 0.64 17.94
C ASN A 96 -22.79 -0.62 17.98
N LEU A 97 -22.35 -1.74 17.42
CA LEU A 97 -23.07 -3.01 17.51
C LEU A 97 -23.19 -3.51 18.95
N TYR A 98 -22.10 -3.49 19.73
CA TYR A 98 -22.14 -3.89 21.14
C TYR A 98 -23.06 -2.99 21.98
N VAL A 99 -22.98 -1.67 21.77
CA VAL A 99 -23.87 -0.72 22.47
C VAL A 99 -25.33 -0.97 22.08
N GLN A 100 -25.61 -1.28 20.82
CA GLN A 100 -26.96 -1.58 20.36
C GLN A 100 -27.48 -2.91 20.90
N GLU A 101 -26.62 -3.92 21.03
CA GLU A 101 -26.95 -5.21 21.64
C GLU A 101 -27.20 -5.07 23.15
N GLU A 102 -26.40 -4.27 23.87
CA GLU A 102 -26.65 -3.92 25.26
C GLU A 102 -28.00 -3.20 25.43
N LEU A 103 -28.28 -2.20 24.57
CA LEU A 103 -29.56 -1.49 24.60
C LEU A 103 -30.77 -2.41 24.31
N ASP A 104 -30.64 -3.36 23.37
CA ASP A 104 -31.70 -4.36 23.10
C ASP A 104 -31.90 -5.31 24.30
N ASN A 105 -30.83 -5.72 24.97
CA ASN A 105 -30.90 -6.59 26.15
C ASN A 105 -31.51 -5.87 27.36
N TRP A 106 -31.20 -4.58 27.56
CA TRP A 106 -31.83 -3.75 28.60
C TRP A 106 -33.30 -3.42 28.31
N GLY A 107 -33.70 -3.41 27.04
CA GLY A 107 -35.08 -3.15 26.60
C GLY A 107 -36.04 -4.34 26.74
N LYS A 108 -35.54 -5.55 27.04
CA LYS A 108 -36.39 -6.72 27.25
C LYS A 108 -36.87 -6.75 28.71
N PRO A 109 -38.19 -6.59 28.98
CA PRO A 109 -38.69 -6.77 30.32
C PRO A 109 -38.44 -8.21 30.76
N ASN A 110 -37.75 -8.39 31.89
CA ASN A 110 -37.65 -9.67 32.58
C ASN A 110 -39.07 -10.24 32.72
N LYS A 111 -39.33 -11.37 32.07
CA LYS A 111 -40.50 -12.21 32.36
C LYS A 111 -40.22 -13.08 33.57
#